data_AF-A0A852V3L0-F1
#
_entry.id   AF-A0A852V3L0-F1
#
_cell.length_a   1.000
_cell.length_b   1.000
_cell.length_c   1.000
_cell.angle_alpha   90.00
_cell.angle_beta   90.00
_cell.angle_gamma   90.00
#
_symmetry.space_group_name_H-M   'P 1'
#
loop_
_entity.id
_entity.type
_entity.pdbx_description
1 polymer ?
#
loop_
_entity_poly.entity_id
_entity_poly.type
_entity_poly.pdbx_seq_one_letter_code
_entity_poly.pdbx_strand_id
1 'polypeptide(L)'
;MFGLGWPEIVALVVIGLLVFGPEKLPQAAAQAGRTLRNLRQMANTAKQDLRTGLGPEFADFDPADLNPKNFVRKHLTGELEDDWNGASAAATATATPAPAGSYAAQAGGELGYGEIPPYDSEAT
;
A
#
# COMPACT_ATOMS: atom_id res chain seq x y z
N MET A 1 -17.38 -11.60 -23.52
CA MET A 1 -16.57 -12.14 -22.41
C MET A 1 -15.43 -12.93 -23.03
N PHE A 2 -14.24 -12.33 -23.16
CA PHE A 2 -13.06 -13.07 -23.63
C PHE A 2 -12.47 -13.81 -22.42
N GLY A 3 -12.75 -15.11 -22.33
CA GLY A 3 -12.10 -15.97 -21.36
C GLY A 3 -10.69 -16.30 -21.85
N LEU A 4 -9.69 -16.16 -20.99
CA LEU A 4 -8.36 -16.68 -21.27
C LEU A 4 -8.39 -18.20 -21.04
N GLY A 5 -8.89 -18.93 -22.04
CA GLY A 5 -8.93 -20.39 -22.02
C GLY A 5 -7.68 -20.99 -22.64
N TRP A 6 -7.54 -22.31 -22.45
CA TRP A 6 -6.52 -23.10 -23.15
C TRP A 6 -6.57 -22.93 -24.68
N PRO A 7 -7.74 -22.93 -25.34
CA PRO A 7 -7.82 -22.72 -26.80
C PRO A 7 -7.27 -21.36 -27.24
N GLU A 8 -7.57 -20.29 -26.50
CA GLU A 8 -7.12 -18.93 -26.81
C GLU A 8 -5.60 -18.79 -26.66
N ILE A 9 -5.00 -19.43 -25.63
CA ILE A 9 -3.54 -19.46 -25.47
C ILE A 9 -2.88 -20.18 -26.65
N VAL A 10 -3.42 -21.32 -27.08
CA VAL A 10 -2.88 -22.05 -28.24
C VAL A 10 -2.99 -21.20 -29.51
N ALA A 11 -4.12 -20.52 -29.71
CA ALA A 11 -4.29 -19.62 -30.86
C ALA A 11 -3.25 -18.48 -30.85
N LEU A 12 -2.99 -17.86 -29.70
CA LEU A 12 -1.95 -16.81 -29.57
C LEU A 12 -0.55 -17.35 -29.85
N VAL A 13 -0.23 -18.55 -29.38
CA VAL A 13 1.07 -19.19 -29.68
C VAL A 13 1.20 -19.43 -31.18
N VAL A 14 0.18 -19.99 -31.84
CA VAL A 14 0.21 -20.22 -33.29
C VAL A 14 0.38 -18.90 -34.06
N ILE A 15 -0.37 -17.86 -33.70
CA ILE A 15 -0.24 -16.52 -34.31
C ILE A 15 1.17 -15.98 -34.10
N GLY A 16 1.71 -16.07 -32.87
CA GLY A 16 3.07 -15.63 -32.55
C GLY A 16 4.13 -16.39 -33.36
N LEU A 17 4.01 -17.71 -33.48
CA LEU A 17 4.90 -18.53 -34.28
C LEU A 17 4.81 -18.21 -35.77
N LEU A 18 3.63 -17.85 -36.29
CA LEU A 18 3.47 -17.48 -37.70
C LEU A 18 4.09 -16.12 -38.02
N VAL A 19 3.91 -15.13 -37.13
CA VAL A 19 4.41 -13.77 -37.32
C VAL A 19 5.92 -13.68 -37.14
N PHE A 20 6.44 -14.25 -36.06
CA PHE A 20 7.87 -14.16 -35.72
C PHE A 20 8.69 -15.34 -36.25
N GLY A 21 8.07 -16.50 -36.46
CA GLY A 21 8.74 -17.75 -36.79
C GLY A 21 9.06 -18.61 -35.55
N PRO A 22 8.93 -19.95 -35.65
CA PRO A 22 9.17 -20.86 -34.53
C PRO A 22 10.62 -20.88 -34.03
N GLU A 23 11.58 -20.51 -34.88
CA GLU A 23 12.99 -20.46 -34.51
C GLU A 23 13.40 -19.14 -33.83
N LYS A 24 12.70 -18.03 -34.14
CA LYS A 24 13.08 -16.70 -33.65
C LYS A 24 12.55 -16.41 -32.25
N LEU A 25 11.34 -16.88 -31.93
CA LEU A 25 10.74 -16.73 -30.60
C LEU A 25 11.62 -17.26 -29.45
N PRO A 26 12.11 -18.52 -29.47
CA PRO A 26 12.95 -19.03 -28.39
C PRO A 26 14.29 -18.30 -28.31
N GLN A 27 14.86 -17.89 -29.45
CA GLN A 27 16.10 -17.12 -29.50
C GLN A 27 15.91 -15.73 -28.84
N ALA A 28 14.82 -15.04 -29.16
CA ALA A 28 14.48 -13.74 -28.58
C ALA A 28 14.19 -13.84 -27.07
N ALA A 29 13.42 -14.85 -26.65
CA ALA A 29 13.16 -15.10 -25.24
C ALA A 29 14.44 -15.40 -24.46
N ALA A 30 15.34 -16.22 -25.02
CA ALA A 30 16.63 -16.52 -24.41
C ALA A 30 17.54 -15.28 -24.30
N GLN A 31 17.48 -14.36 -25.27
CA GLN A 31 18.22 -13.11 -25.21
C GLN A 31 17.63 -12.17 -24.16
N ALA A 32 16.31 -11.99 -24.13
CA ALA A 32 15.62 -11.19 -23.12
C ALA A 32 15.88 -11.72 -21.71
N GLY A 33 15.84 -13.04 -21.51
CA GLY A 33 16.15 -13.68 -20.24
C GLY A 33 17.59 -13.45 -19.78
N ARG A 34 18.56 -13.52 -20.70
CA ARG A 34 19.97 -13.18 -20.41
C ARG A 34 20.13 -11.72 -20.00
N THR A 35 19.51 -10.80 -20.73
CA THR A 35 19.52 -9.37 -20.39
C THR A 35 18.90 -9.13 -19.01
N LEU A 36 17.74 -9.72 -18.73
CA LEU A 36 17.07 -9.59 -17.44
C LEU A 36 17.91 -10.15 -16.29
N ARG A 37 18.62 -11.27 -16.52
CA ARG A 37 19.54 -11.84 -15.53
C ARG A 37 20.69 -10.88 -15.23
N ASN A 38 21.29 -10.29 -16.26
CA ASN A 38 22.39 -9.34 -16.11
C ASN A 38 21.92 -8.08 -15.36
N LEU A 39 20.74 -7.56 -15.69
CA LEU A 39 20.13 -6.42 -14.97
C LEU A 39 19.90 -6.75 -13.49
N ARG A 40 19.36 -7.94 -13.19
CA ARG A 40 19.15 -8.39 -11.80
C ARG A 40 20.47 -8.52 -11.05
N GLN A 41 21.53 -9.02 -11.69
CA GLN A 41 22.85 -9.13 -11.08
C GLN A 41 23.48 -7.76 -10.82
N MET A 42 23.33 -6.82 -11.75
CA MET A 42 23.80 -5.44 -11.58
C MET A 42 23.05 -4.74 -10.43
N ALA A 43 21.72 -4.89 -10.36
CA ALA A 43 20.92 -4.35 -9.27
C ALA A 43 21.33 -4.92 -7.89
N ASN A 44 21.57 -6.23 -7.81
CA ASN A 44 22.05 -6.87 -6.58
C ASN A 44 23.45 -6.40 -6.17
N THR A 45 24.35 -6.22 -7.13
CA THR A 45 25.73 -5.75 -6.88
C THR A 45 25.70 -4.31 -6.38
N ALA A 46 24.96 -3.43 -7.05
CA ALA A 46 24.76 -2.06 -6.59
C ALA A 46 24.18 -2.05 -5.16
N LYS A 47 23.13 -2.85 -4.89
CA LYS A 47 22.56 -2.96 -3.53
C LYS A 47 23.61 -3.37 -2.49
N GLN A 48 24.51 -4.28 -2.83
CA GLN A 48 25.60 -4.72 -1.96
C GLN A 48 26.63 -3.60 -1.72
N ASP A 49 27.01 -2.87 -2.76
CA ASP A 49 27.96 -1.76 -2.68
C ASP A 49 27.40 -0.61 -1.83
N LEU A 50 26.11 -0.28 -2.00
CA LEU A 50 25.42 0.73 -1.21
C LEU A 50 25.36 0.35 0.28
N ARG A 51 25.08 -0.93 0.59
CA ARG A 51 25.11 -1.46 1.96
C ARG A 51 26.49 -1.44 2.59
N THR A 52 27.53 -1.70 1.80
CA THR A 52 28.92 -1.76 2.28
C THR A 52 29.49 -0.36 2.50
N GLY A 53 29.14 0.61 1.63
CA GLY A 53 29.68 1.97 1.68
C GLY A 53 28.93 2.94 2.60
N LEU A 54 27.65 2.74 2.87
CA LEU A 54 26.83 3.67 3.66
C LEU A 54 26.46 3.16 5.07
N GLY A 55 26.92 1.96 5.44
CA GLY A 55 26.66 1.38 6.75
C GLY A 55 25.24 0.81 6.92
N PRO A 56 24.98 0.10 8.02
CA PRO A 56 23.73 -0.63 8.28
C PRO A 56 22.47 0.25 8.29
N GLU A 57 22.60 1.58 8.39
CA GLU A 57 21.53 2.58 8.36
C GLU A 57 20.71 2.57 7.05
N PHE A 58 21.24 2.01 5.95
CA PHE A 58 20.52 1.82 4.66
C PHE A 58 20.22 0.35 4.32
N ALA A 59 20.52 -0.58 5.23
CA ALA A 59 20.28 -2.01 5.02
C ALA A 59 18.79 -2.33 4.85
N ASP A 60 17.92 -1.47 5.41
CA ASP A 60 16.46 -1.60 5.46
C ASP A 60 15.72 -1.04 4.23
N PHE A 61 16.42 -0.46 3.24
CA PHE A 61 15.80 -0.18 1.95
C PHE A 61 15.57 -1.49 1.18
N ASP A 62 14.36 -2.03 1.33
CA ASP A 62 13.86 -3.20 0.61
C ASP A 62 13.38 -2.81 -0.80
N PRO A 63 13.97 -3.35 -1.89
CA PRO A 63 13.53 -3.13 -3.26
C PRO A 63 12.09 -3.56 -3.55
N ALA A 64 11.48 -4.40 -2.71
CA ALA A 64 10.05 -4.72 -2.80
C ALA A 64 9.14 -3.55 -2.38
N ASP A 65 9.70 -2.56 -1.69
CA ASP A 65 9.03 -1.35 -1.20
C ASP A 65 9.08 -0.19 -2.19
N LEU A 66 9.80 -0.35 -3.31
CA LEU A 66 9.81 0.58 -4.44
C LEU A 66 8.49 0.59 -5.24
N ASN A 67 7.44 -0.01 -4.70
CA ASN A 67 6.09 0.18 -5.18
C ASN A 67 5.60 1.53 -4.62
N PRO A 68 5.32 2.56 -5.45
CA PRO A 68 5.07 3.92 -4.97
C PRO A 68 3.92 4.00 -3.97
N LYS A 69 2.95 3.08 -4.06
CA LYS A 69 1.84 2.95 -3.11
C LYS A 69 2.28 2.49 -1.71
N ASN A 70 3.30 1.63 -1.61
CA ASN A 70 3.80 1.13 -0.33
C ASN A 70 4.74 2.14 0.33
N PHE A 71 5.59 2.82 -0.46
CA PHE A 71 6.46 3.90 -0.01
C PHE A 71 5.64 5.09 0.54
N VAL A 72 4.63 5.54 -0.20
CA VAL A 72 3.73 6.63 0.24
C VAL A 72 2.93 6.20 1.47
N ARG A 73 2.50 4.94 1.57
CA ARG A 73 1.80 4.44 2.75
C ARG A 73 2.70 4.42 3.98
N LYS A 74 3.94 3.97 3.87
CA LYS A 74 4.87 4.00 5.01
C LYS A 74 5.23 5.41 5.45
N HIS A 75 5.44 6.34 4.51
CA HIS A 75 5.77 7.73 4.85
C HIS A 75 4.57 8.54 5.35
N LEU A 76 3.36 8.32 4.84
CA LEU A 76 2.17 9.05 5.30
C LEU A 76 1.53 8.41 6.53
N THR A 77 1.41 7.09 6.56
CA THR A 77 0.70 6.36 7.61
C THR A 77 1.62 6.05 8.79
N GLY A 78 2.92 5.84 8.57
CA GLY A 78 3.89 5.63 9.65
C GLY A 78 4.02 6.84 10.59
N GLU A 79 4.10 8.05 10.04
CA GLU A 79 4.15 9.29 10.83
C GLU A 79 2.84 9.52 11.60
N LEU A 80 1.69 9.20 11.00
CA LEU A 80 0.36 9.32 11.63
C LEU A 80 0.17 8.32 12.78
N GLU A 81 0.60 7.06 12.59
CA GLU A 81 0.50 6.03 13.62
C GLU A 81 1.42 6.30 14.82
N ASP A 82 2.63 6.83 14.60
CA ASP A 82 3.55 7.23 15.68
C ASP A 82 2.97 8.39 16.51
N ASP A 83 2.33 9.37 15.85
CA ASP A 83 1.67 10.50 16.52
C ASP A 83 0.40 10.05 17.29
N TRP A 84 -0.38 9.13 16.70
CA TRP A 84 -1.57 8.54 17.33
C TRP A 84 -1.23 7.65 18.54
N ASN A 85 -0.18 6.85 18.44
CA ASN A 85 0.28 5.99 19.54
C ASN A 85 0.94 6.80 20.66
N GLY A 86 1.65 7.90 20.33
CA GLY A 86 2.18 8.85 21.31
C GLY A 86 1.06 9.55 22.10
N ALA A 87 0.00 9.96 21.42
CA ALA A 87 -1.19 10.55 22.05
C ALA A 87 -1.97 9.54 22.92
N SER A 88 -2.10 8.27 22.47
CA SER A 88 -2.78 7.22 23.23
C SER A 88 -2.01 6.78 24.49
N ALA A 89 -0.68 6.79 24.46
CA ALA A 89 0.15 6.51 25.62
C ALA A 89 0.02 7.59 26.71
N ALA A 90 -0.10 8.87 26.31
CA ALA A 90 -0.36 9.98 27.24
C ALA A 90 -1.79 9.95 27.82
N ALA A 91 -2.79 9.54 27.02
CA ALA A 91 -4.18 9.45 27.45
C ALA A 91 -4.43 8.35 28.51
N THR A 92 -3.65 7.26 28.48
CA THR A 92 -3.80 6.14 29.42
C THR A 92 -3.21 6.46 30.81
N ALA A 93 -2.29 7.42 30.92
CA ALA A 93 -1.62 7.78 32.17
C ALA A 93 -2.44 8.69 33.11
N THR A 94 -3.62 9.20 32.69
CA THR A 94 -4.38 10.22 33.44
C THR A 94 -5.77 9.76 33.90
N ALA A 95 -6.03 8.45 34.00
CA ALA A 95 -7.31 7.95 34.51
C ALA A 95 -7.35 7.90 36.06
N THR A 96 -7.59 9.06 36.68
CA THR A 96 -8.08 9.14 38.07
C THR A 96 -9.59 8.91 38.08
N PRO A 97 -10.17 7.98 38.88
CA PRO A 97 -11.60 7.76 38.89
C PRO A 97 -12.30 8.56 40.00
N ALA A 98 -13.25 9.45 39.65
CA ALA A 98 -14.40 9.91 40.47
C ALA A 98 -15.16 11.09 39.80
N PRO A 99 -16.40 11.43 40.19
CA PRO A 99 -17.62 10.62 40.33
C PRO A 99 -18.79 11.18 39.46
N ALA A 100 -19.96 10.55 39.55
CA ALA A 100 -21.18 10.84 38.78
C ALA A 100 -21.77 12.26 38.92
N GLY A 101 -22.36 12.79 37.83
CA GLY A 101 -23.31 13.91 37.91
C GLY A 101 -23.52 14.71 36.61
N SER A 102 -24.65 14.45 35.94
CA SER A 102 -25.61 15.36 35.25
C SER A 102 -25.16 16.55 34.37
N TYR A 103 -25.94 16.71 33.29
CA TYR A 103 -26.30 17.87 32.43
C TYR A 103 -25.47 18.27 31.18
N ALA A 104 -26.09 17.94 30.03
CA ALA A 104 -26.36 18.79 28.84
C ALA A 104 -25.22 19.48 28.07
N ALA A 105 -24.91 18.96 26.87
CA ALA A 105 -25.15 19.61 25.56
C ALA A 105 -24.59 18.70 24.45
N GLN A 106 -25.47 18.10 23.65
CA GLN A 106 -25.15 17.15 22.60
C GLN A 106 -25.03 17.87 21.25
N ALA A 107 -23.92 17.68 20.55
CA ALA A 107 -23.79 17.98 19.13
C ALA A 107 -23.50 16.68 18.36
N GLY A 108 -24.41 16.29 17.48
CA GLY A 108 -24.08 15.47 16.30
C GLY A 108 -24.52 14.00 16.26
N GLY A 109 -25.57 13.57 16.97
CA GLY A 109 -26.18 12.25 16.78
C GLY A 109 -27.48 12.35 15.97
N GLU A 110 -27.66 11.51 14.94
CA GLU A 110 -28.94 11.39 14.22
C GLU A 110 -30.07 11.03 15.20
N LEU A 111 -31.21 11.72 15.08
CA LEU A 111 -32.38 11.50 15.92
C LEU A 111 -33.07 10.18 15.55
N GLY A 112 -33.59 9.48 16.56
CA GLY A 112 -34.34 8.23 16.36
C GLY A 112 -35.69 8.46 15.66
N TYR A 113 -36.21 7.41 15.01
CA TYR A 113 -37.48 7.52 14.26
C TYR A 113 -38.65 7.83 15.21
N GLY A 114 -39.28 9.00 15.02
CA GLY A 114 -40.38 9.50 15.85
C GLY A 114 -39.96 10.49 16.95
N GLU A 115 -38.67 10.82 17.05
CA GLU A 115 -38.17 11.81 18.00
C GLU A 115 -38.25 13.23 17.40
N ILE A 116 -38.92 14.13 18.10
CA ILE A 116 -39.11 15.51 17.65
C ILE A 116 -37.86 16.31 18.06
N PRO A 117 -37.17 16.97 17.11
CA PRO A 117 -35.97 17.75 17.44
C PRO A 117 -36.29 18.87 18.44
N PRO A 118 -35.31 19.24 19.29
CA PRO A 118 -35.49 20.34 20.24
C PRO A 118 -35.76 21.65 19.50
N TYR A 119 -36.70 22.44 20.02
CA TYR A 119 -37.10 23.70 19.41
C TYR A 119 -36.00 24.76 19.62
N ASP A 120 -35.60 25.44 18.55
CA ASP A 120 -34.63 26.55 18.60
C ASP A 120 -35.36 27.88 18.79
N SER A 121 -35.07 28.57 19.89
CA SER A 121 -35.69 29.86 20.25
C SER A 121 -35.02 31.07 19.61
N GLU A 122 -33.89 30.89 18.91
CA GLU A 122 -33.07 31.99 18.38
C GLU A 122 -33.41 32.36 16.93
N ALA A 123 -34.28 31.61 16.25
CA ALA A 123 -34.68 31.88 14.86
C ALA A 123 -35.83 32.90 14.77
N THR A 124 -35.49 34.17 14.52
CA THR A 124 -36.41 35.26 14.08
C THR A 124 -35.98 35.82 12.74
#